data_AF-A0A1S1X4W2-F1
#
_entry.id   AF-A0A1S1X4W2-F1
#
_cell.length_a   1.000
_cell.length_b   1.000
_cell.length_c   1.000
_cell.angle_alpha   90.00
_cell.angle_beta   90.00
_cell.angle_gamma   90.00
#
_symmetry.space_group_name_H-M   'P 1'
#
loop_
_entity.id
_entity.type
_entity.pdbx_description
1 polymer ?
#
loop_
_entity_poly.entity_id
_entity_poly.type
_entity_poly.pdbx_seq_one_letter_code
_entity_poly.pdbx_strand_id
1 'polypeptide(L)'
;MLSNDLQNQNLPSGGDAPVAPASAEYRKKAEKAAEQFEAQFVREMFKQMRKTTREVAGEDSVFANSINGDMLDLADGALADQLARQRVFGVANAILAQLLPANGNIPVKPEGAAVASDSQGQGQGQGQGYDHGHDQGLAAFATPMFPLNK
;
A
#
# COMPACT_ATOMS: atom_id res chain seq x y z
N MET A 1 44.42 15.82 -35.75
CA MET A 1 43.86 16.24 -34.45
C MET A 1 42.41 16.61 -34.70
N LEU A 2 41.50 15.64 -34.62
CA LEU A 2 40.05 15.87 -34.72
C LEU A 2 39.52 15.94 -33.29
N SER A 3 39.04 17.13 -32.92
CA SER A 3 38.54 17.43 -31.59
C SER A 3 37.30 16.61 -31.25
N ASN A 4 37.35 15.98 -30.10
CA ASN A 4 36.31 15.20 -29.47
C ASN A 4 35.27 16.13 -28.80
N ASP A 5 34.61 16.98 -29.60
CA ASP A 5 33.65 18.01 -29.15
C ASP A 5 32.21 17.49 -29.04
N LEU A 6 32.02 16.18 -28.84
CA LEU A 6 30.68 15.57 -28.74
C LEU A 6 30.36 14.99 -27.35
N GLN A 7 31.22 15.14 -26.35
CA GLN A 7 31.06 14.42 -25.07
C GLN A 7 30.67 15.25 -23.86
N ASN A 8 30.33 16.54 -24.02
CA ASN A 8 29.81 17.31 -22.90
C ASN A 8 28.64 18.23 -23.27
N GLN A 9 27.67 17.69 -24.02
CA GLN A 9 26.32 18.24 -23.97
C GLN A 9 25.62 17.65 -22.77
N ASN A 10 25.87 18.26 -21.61
CA ASN A 10 25.03 18.14 -20.43
C ASN A 10 23.66 18.72 -20.77
N LEU A 11 22.84 17.91 -21.45
CA LEU A 11 21.41 18.12 -21.58
C LEU A 11 20.87 18.41 -20.18
N PRO A 12 20.08 19.47 -19.97
CA PRO A 12 19.44 19.67 -18.69
C PRO A 12 18.67 18.40 -18.37
N SER A 13 19.07 17.70 -17.31
CA SER A 13 18.33 16.60 -16.73
C SER A 13 16.95 17.15 -16.37
N GLY A 14 15.99 16.98 -17.28
CA GLY A 14 14.59 17.38 -17.09
C GLY A 14 13.84 16.45 -16.14
N GLY A 15 14.54 15.83 -15.19
CA GLY A 15 13.98 15.07 -14.08
C GLY A 15 14.18 15.89 -12.82
N ASP A 16 13.16 15.93 -11.96
CA ASP A 16 13.15 16.62 -10.66
C ASP A 16 12.80 18.12 -10.65
N ALA A 17 12.12 18.63 -11.69
CA ALA A 17 11.27 19.80 -11.46
C ALA A 17 10.04 19.33 -10.66
N PRO A 18 9.80 19.86 -9.43
CA PRO A 18 8.63 19.48 -8.66
C PRO A 18 7.37 19.75 -9.49
N VAL A 19 6.55 18.71 -9.67
CA VAL A 19 5.26 18.86 -10.36
C VAL A 19 4.44 19.86 -9.57
N ALA A 20 4.02 20.94 -10.22
CA ALA A 20 3.23 21.98 -9.57
C ALA A 20 2.01 21.35 -8.88
N PRO A 21 1.66 21.82 -7.66
CA PRO A 21 0.55 21.24 -6.92
C PRO A 21 -0.75 21.32 -7.73
N ALA A 22 -1.54 20.25 -7.66
CA ALA A 22 -2.81 20.17 -8.39
C ALA A 22 -3.73 21.36 -8.08
N SER A 23 -4.29 21.95 -9.14
CA SER A 23 -5.23 23.08 -9.03
C SER A 23 -6.48 22.71 -8.24
N ALA A 24 -7.09 23.69 -7.56
CA ALA A 24 -8.28 23.47 -6.74
C ALA A 24 -9.44 22.79 -7.51
N GLU A 25 -9.63 23.18 -8.78
CA GLU A 25 -10.65 22.60 -9.65
C GLU A 25 -10.33 21.14 -10.01
N TYR A 26 -9.06 20.82 -10.24
CA TYR A 26 -8.64 19.43 -10.43
C TYR A 26 -8.89 18.60 -9.16
N ARG A 27 -8.60 19.15 -7.98
CA ARG A 27 -8.84 18.44 -6.70
C ARG A 27 -10.30 18.06 -6.51
N LYS A 28 -11.23 19.01 -6.70
CA LYS A 28 -12.67 18.75 -6.64
C LYS A 28 -13.12 17.68 -7.65
N LYS A 29 -12.60 17.74 -8.88
CA LYS A 29 -12.92 16.75 -9.91
C LYS A 29 -12.40 15.37 -9.53
N ALA A 30 -11.17 15.29 -9.03
CA ALA A 30 -10.57 14.05 -8.55
C ALA A 30 -11.35 13.47 -7.35
N GLU A 31 -11.74 14.31 -6.39
CA GLU A 31 -12.55 13.90 -5.23
C GLU A 31 -13.88 13.28 -5.66
N LYS A 32 -14.59 13.94 -6.58
CA LYS A 32 -15.85 13.43 -7.14
C LYS A 32 -15.66 12.15 -7.94
N ALA A 33 -14.60 12.07 -8.75
CA ALA A 33 -14.29 10.88 -9.54
C ALA A 33 -13.92 9.69 -8.65
N ALA A 34 -13.15 9.92 -7.59
CA ALA A 34 -12.77 8.89 -6.63
C ALA A 34 -13.98 8.33 -5.87
N GLU A 35 -14.92 9.19 -5.47
CA GLU A 35 -16.19 8.77 -4.86
C GLU A 35 -17.04 7.95 -5.84
N GLN A 36 -17.16 8.39 -7.10
CA GLN A 36 -17.89 7.63 -8.13
C GLN A 36 -17.25 6.28 -8.43
N PHE A 37 -15.92 6.20 -8.43
CA PHE A 37 -15.19 4.95 -8.60
C PHE A 37 -15.50 3.99 -7.45
N GLU A 38 -15.47 4.46 -6.20
CA GLU A 38 -15.80 3.63 -5.04
C GLU A 38 -17.25 3.14 -5.11
N ALA A 39 -18.19 4.00 -5.53
CA ALA A 39 -19.58 3.57 -5.75
C ALA A 39 -19.69 2.44 -6.78
N GLN A 40 -19.01 2.56 -7.94
CA GLN A 40 -19.01 1.48 -8.94
C GLN A 40 -18.35 0.20 -8.40
N PHE A 41 -17.24 0.32 -7.68
CA PHE A 41 -16.56 -0.82 -7.06
C PHE A 41 -17.48 -1.57 -6.10
N VAL A 42 -18.18 -0.86 -5.22
CA VAL A 42 -19.10 -1.47 -4.24
C VAL A 42 -20.30 -2.11 -4.95
N ARG A 43 -20.83 -1.50 -6.01
CA ARG A 43 -21.89 -2.09 -6.84
C ARG A 43 -21.46 -3.40 -7.47
N GLU A 44 -20.25 -3.45 -8.02
CA GLU A 44 -19.70 -4.68 -8.59
C GLU A 44 -19.46 -5.74 -7.52
N MET A 45 -19.03 -5.34 -6.32
CA MET A 45 -18.91 -6.25 -5.18
C MET A 45 -20.27 -6.89 -4.81
N PHE A 46 -21.35 -6.10 -4.72
CA PHE A 46 -22.69 -6.63 -4.46
C PHE A 46 -23.15 -7.60 -5.55
N LYS A 47 -22.94 -7.26 -6.83
CA LYS A 47 -23.25 -8.15 -7.94
C LYS A 47 -22.46 -9.46 -7.89
N GLN A 48 -21.17 -9.40 -7.57
CA GLN A 48 -20.31 -10.57 -7.46
C GLN A 48 -20.74 -11.45 -6.28
N MET A 49 -21.01 -10.88 -5.10
CA MET A 49 -21.53 -11.64 -3.96
C MET A 49 -22.83 -12.37 -4.31
N ARG A 50 -23.74 -11.73 -5.04
CA ARG A 50 -24.99 -12.36 -5.50
C ARG A 50 -24.73 -13.46 -6.53
N LYS A 51 -23.83 -13.22 -7.48
CA LYS A 51 -23.43 -14.23 -8.47
C LYS A 51 -22.86 -15.47 -7.79
N THR A 52 -21.92 -15.29 -6.87
CA THR A 52 -21.34 -16.38 -6.08
C THR A 52 -22.40 -17.10 -5.25
N THR A 53 -23.33 -16.36 -4.63
CA THR A 53 -24.45 -16.97 -3.88
C THR A 53 -25.30 -17.86 -4.78
N ARG A 54 -25.57 -17.46 -6.02
CA ARG A 54 -26.32 -18.26 -7.00
C ARG A 54 -25.56 -19.50 -7.46
N GLU A 55 -24.26 -19.38 -7.69
CA GLU A 55 -23.41 -20.49 -8.12
C GLU A 55 -23.26 -21.57 -7.05
N VAL A 56 -23.30 -21.18 -5.77
CA VAL A 56 -23.22 -22.10 -4.63
C VAL A 56 -24.60 -22.60 -4.17
N ALA A 57 -25.67 -21.91 -4.55
CA ALA A 57 -27.03 -22.31 -4.23
C ALA A 57 -27.44 -23.57 -5.02
N GLY A 58 -28.00 -24.57 -4.33
CA GLY A 58 -28.60 -25.73 -5.00
C GLY A 58 -29.78 -25.34 -5.89
N GLU A 59 -30.10 -26.19 -6.87
CA GLU A 59 -31.12 -25.92 -7.91
C GLU A 59 -32.52 -25.62 -7.34
N ASP A 60 -32.84 -26.11 -6.14
CA ASP A 60 -34.10 -25.85 -5.41
C ASP A 60 -34.06 -24.59 -4.52
N SER A 61 -32.98 -23.82 -4.53
CA SER A 61 -32.81 -22.67 -3.64
C SER A 61 -33.56 -21.43 -4.10
N VAL A 62 -34.19 -20.74 -3.16
CA VAL A 62 -34.80 -19.41 -3.38
C VAL A 62 -33.78 -18.36 -3.87
N PHE A 63 -32.49 -18.56 -3.61
CA PHE A 63 -31.42 -17.68 -4.06
C PHE A 63 -30.99 -17.93 -5.51
N ALA A 64 -31.32 -19.09 -6.09
CA ALA A 64 -31.02 -19.41 -7.49
C ALA A 64 -31.87 -18.61 -8.47
N ASN A 65 -33.06 -18.15 -8.06
CA ASN A 65 -34.02 -17.48 -8.93
C ASN A 65 -33.81 -15.95 -8.99
N SER A 66 -33.74 -15.41 -10.22
CA SER A 66 -33.43 -14.00 -10.49
C SER A 66 -34.66 -13.08 -10.57
N ILE A 67 -35.84 -13.54 -10.13
CA ILE A 67 -37.13 -12.87 -10.36
C ILE A 67 -37.16 -11.43 -9.80
N ASN A 68 -36.37 -11.13 -8.76
CA ASN A 68 -36.26 -9.78 -8.17
C ASN A 68 -34.90 -9.11 -8.39
N GLY A 69 -34.11 -9.57 -9.38
CA GLY A 69 -32.73 -9.10 -9.61
C GLY A 69 -32.63 -7.60 -9.86
N ASP A 70 -33.52 -7.04 -10.69
CA ASP A 70 -33.44 -5.64 -11.11
C ASP A 70 -33.80 -4.67 -9.97
N MET A 71 -34.82 -5.00 -9.17
CA MET A 71 -35.17 -4.20 -8.00
C MET A 71 -34.05 -4.22 -6.95
N LEU A 72 -33.40 -5.38 -6.80
CA LEU A 72 -32.25 -5.52 -5.91
C LEU A 72 -31.03 -4.76 -6.45
N ASP A 73 -30.78 -4.74 -7.77
CA ASP A 73 -29.70 -3.94 -8.38
C ASP A 73 -29.89 -2.44 -8.19
N LEU A 74 -31.14 -1.97 -8.25
CA LEU A 74 -31.47 -0.58 -7.94
C LEU A 74 -31.23 -0.26 -6.46
N ALA A 75 -31.61 -1.16 -5.55
CA ALA A 75 -31.40 -1.01 -4.12
C ALA A 75 -29.91 -1.03 -3.75
N ASP A 76 -29.16 -1.99 -4.28
CA ASP A 76 -27.71 -2.11 -4.11
C ASP A 76 -26.98 -0.89 -4.69
N GLY A 77 -27.48 -0.36 -5.81
CA GLY A 77 -27.00 0.89 -6.40
C GLY A 77 -27.10 2.07 -5.44
N ALA A 78 -28.28 2.29 -4.88
CA ALA A 78 -28.50 3.38 -3.91
C ALA A 78 -27.68 3.19 -2.62
N LEU A 79 -27.58 1.96 -2.12
CA LEU A 79 -26.77 1.63 -0.96
C LEU A 79 -25.28 1.88 -1.22
N ALA A 80 -24.77 1.43 -2.37
CA ALA A 80 -23.38 1.64 -2.75
C ALA A 80 -23.03 3.13 -2.87
N ASP A 81 -23.91 3.94 -3.46
CA ASP A 81 -23.73 5.39 -3.54
C ASP A 81 -23.65 6.02 -2.13
N GLN A 82 -24.46 5.54 -1.17
CA GLN A 82 -24.41 6.03 0.21
C GLN A 82 -23.12 5.61 0.93
N LEU A 83 -22.67 4.36 0.76
CA LEU A 83 -21.43 3.87 1.36
C LEU A 83 -20.20 4.59 0.80
N ALA A 84 -20.19 4.89 -0.49
CA ALA A 84 -19.10 5.61 -1.15
C ALA A 84 -18.99 7.07 -0.67
N ARG A 85 -20.14 7.75 -0.48
CA ARG A 85 -20.17 9.10 0.13
C ARG A 85 -19.60 9.12 1.54
N GLN A 86 -19.85 8.07 2.30
CA GLN A 86 -19.32 7.88 3.65
C GLN A 86 -17.87 7.39 3.66
N ARG A 87 -17.27 7.10 2.50
CA ARG A 87 -15.89 6.61 2.36
C ARG A 87 -15.61 5.35 3.17
N VAL A 88 -16.61 4.46 3.31
CA VAL A 88 -16.58 3.31 4.24
C VAL A 88 -15.46 2.33 3.89
N PHE A 89 -15.17 2.13 2.61
CA PHE A 89 -14.12 1.22 2.16
C PHE A 89 -12.74 1.87 2.04
N GLY A 90 -12.68 3.21 2.02
CA GLY A 90 -11.44 3.97 1.97
C GLY A 90 -10.70 3.92 0.62
N VAL A 91 -11.26 3.30 -0.41
CA VAL A 91 -10.66 3.20 -1.75
C VAL A 91 -10.59 4.58 -2.39
N ALA A 92 -11.63 5.38 -2.24
CA ALA A 92 -11.63 6.75 -2.73
C ALA A 92 -10.53 7.60 -2.06
N ASN A 93 -10.24 7.36 -0.77
CA ASN A 93 -9.17 8.06 -0.06
C ASN A 93 -7.78 7.60 -0.52
N ALA A 94 -7.60 6.30 -0.75
CA ALA A 94 -6.35 5.76 -1.27
C ALA A 94 -6.02 6.30 -2.67
N ILE A 95 -7.02 6.38 -3.56
CA ILE A 95 -6.85 6.95 -4.90
C ILE A 95 -6.48 8.43 -4.83
N LEU A 96 -7.14 9.21 -3.95
CA LEU A 96 -6.81 10.62 -3.79
C LEU A 96 -5.41 10.83 -3.22
N ALA A 97 -4.97 9.99 -2.28
CA ALA A 97 -3.61 10.05 -1.74
C ALA A 97 -2.57 9.80 -2.84
N GLN A 98 -2.85 8.89 -3.77
CA GLN A 98 -1.97 8.60 -4.90
C GLN A 98 -1.99 9.71 -5.97
N LEU A 99 -3.15 10.30 -6.23
CA LEU A 99 -3.33 11.27 -7.32
C LEU A 99 -3.00 12.72 -6.89
N LEU A 100 -3.13 13.03 -5.61
CA LEU A 100 -2.90 14.37 -5.04
C LEU A 100 -1.89 14.34 -3.89
N PRO A 101 -0.62 13.98 -4.18
CA PRO A 101 0.42 14.04 -3.17
C PRO A 101 0.53 15.47 -2.61
N ALA A 102 0.67 15.59 -1.29
CA ALA A 102 0.73 16.88 -0.59
C ALA A 102 1.87 17.79 -1.11
N ASN A 103 2.90 17.18 -1.69
CA ASN A 103 4.15 17.84 -2.08
C ASN A 103 4.29 17.95 -3.61
N GLY A 104 3.29 17.51 -4.40
CA GLY A 104 3.41 17.35 -5.85
C GLY A 104 4.25 16.13 -6.29
N ASN A 105 5.08 15.57 -5.41
CA ASN A 105 5.82 14.34 -5.64
C ASN A 105 5.01 13.11 -5.27
N ILE A 106 4.69 12.27 -6.25
CA ILE A 106 4.20 10.90 -6.00
C ILE A 106 5.42 10.09 -5.54
N PRO A 107 5.43 9.51 -4.32
CA PRO A 107 6.49 8.62 -3.89
C PRO A 107 6.39 7.31 -4.68
N VAL A 108 6.99 7.30 -5.87
CA VAL A 108 7.25 6.07 -6.60
C VAL A 108 8.43 5.38 -5.93
N LYS A 109 8.31 4.08 -5.68
CA LYS A 109 9.44 3.28 -5.19
C LYS A 109 10.62 3.50 -6.14
N PRO A 110 11.80 3.95 -5.66
CA PRO A 110 12.93 4.19 -6.54
C PRO A 110 13.34 2.87 -7.20
N GLU A 111 13.60 2.90 -8.51
CA GLU A 111 13.90 1.70 -9.32
C GLU A 111 15.08 0.87 -8.78
N GLY A 112 15.95 1.47 -7.95
CA GLY A 112 17.09 0.81 -7.31
C GLY A 112 16.88 0.24 -5.90
N ALA A 113 15.69 0.37 -5.29
CA ALA A 113 15.45 -0.20 -3.97
C ALA A 113 15.19 -1.73 -4.08
N ALA A 114 16.30 -2.48 -4.02
CA ALA A 114 16.28 -3.92 -3.87
C ALA A 114 15.43 -4.32 -2.65
N VAL A 115 14.47 -5.22 -2.85
CA VAL A 115 13.73 -5.91 -1.78
C VAL A 115 14.64 -6.95 -1.15
N ALA A 116 15.67 -6.51 -0.44
CA ALA A 116 16.47 -7.42 0.36
C ALA A 116 15.60 -7.84 1.56
N SER A 117 15.20 -9.12 1.56
CA SER A 117 14.85 -9.87 2.76
C SER A 117 15.86 -9.52 3.83
N ASP A 118 15.38 -9.04 4.97
CA ASP A 118 16.16 -8.76 6.17
C ASP A 118 17.01 -9.99 6.49
N SER A 119 18.30 -9.92 6.20
CA SER A 119 19.28 -10.86 6.73
C SER A 119 19.48 -10.51 8.21
N GLN A 120 18.47 -10.84 9.00
CA GLN A 120 18.55 -10.83 10.45
C GLN A 120 19.35 -12.06 10.88
N GLY A 121 20.67 -11.93 10.75
CA GLY A 121 21.68 -12.81 11.33
C GLY A 121 22.63 -11.94 12.13
N GLN A 122 22.13 -11.37 13.22
CA GLN A 122 22.91 -10.67 14.23
C GLN A 122 24.00 -11.60 14.80
N GLY A 123 25.23 -11.09 14.83
CA GLY A 123 26.37 -11.78 15.43
C GLY A 123 27.60 -10.88 15.52
N GLN A 124 27.40 -9.63 15.96
CA GLN A 124 28.48 -8.71 16.30
C GLN A 124 29.13 -9.19 17.61
N GLY A 125 30.30 -9.83 17.52
CA GLY A 125 31.20 -10.04 18.64
C GLY A 125 32.41 -9.12 18.51
N GLN A 126 32.27 -7.86 18.92
CA GLN A 126 33.40 -6.95 19.14
C GLN A 126 33.65 -6.84 20.65
N GLY A 127 34.77 -7.39 21.11
CA GLY A 127 35.26 -7.27 22.48
C GLY A 127 36.78 -7.22 22.46
N GLN A 128 37.32 -6.02 22.69
CA GLN A 128 38.74 -5.74 22.80
C GLN A 128 39.36 -6.37 24.05
N GLY A 129 40.60 -6.83 23.89
CA GLY A 129 41.64 -7.21 24.84
C GLY A 129 41.35 -7.27 26.34
N TYR A 130 41.53 -8.46 26.91
CA TYR A 130 42.12 -8.66 28.24
C TYR A 130 43.01 -9.92 28.20
N ASP A 131 44.28 -9.71 28.50
CA ASP A 131 45.28 -10.74 28.79
C ASP A 131 44.96 -11.41 30.14
N HIS A 132 44.68 -12.71 30.11
CA HIS A 132 45.18 -13.73 31.02
C HIS A 132 44.57 -15.08 30.61
N GLY A 133 45.41 -15.99 30.12
CA GLY A 133 45.00 -17.34 29.75
C GLY A 133 44.48 -18.12 30.95
N HIS A 134 43.47 -18.96 30.72
CA HIS A 134 43.40 -20.36 31.16
C HIS A 134 42.17 -21.01 30.49
N ASP A 135 42.45 -22.13 29.82
CA ASP A 135 41.59 -23.19 29.27
C ASP A 135 40.05 -23.11 29.42
N GLN A 136 39.43 -22.84 28.27
CA GLN A 136 38.36 -23.60 27.60
C GLN A 136 37.37 -24.43 28.44
N GLY A 137 36.09 -24.05 28.28
CA GLY A 137 35.05 -25.02 27.97
C GLY A 137 33.92 -25.15 28.99
N LEU A 138 32.71 -24.92 28.49
CA LEU A 138 31.42 -25.36 29.02
C LEU A 138 30.77 -24.45 30.10
N ALA A 139 29.48 -24.19 29.87
CA ALA A 139 28.49 -23.62 30.79
C ALA A 139 28.39 -22.09 30.89
N ALA A 140 27.86 -21.45 29.83
CA ALA A 140 27.12 -20.19 29.96
C ALA A 140 25.62 -20.49 30.17
N PHE A 141 25.28 -21.14 31.28
CA PHE A 141 23.92 -21.16 31.85
C PHE A 141 24.00 -20.58 33.26
N ALA A 142 24.05 -19.26 33.38
CA ALA A 142 23.73 -18.58 34.63
C ALA A 142 23.53 -17.08 34.38
N THR A 143 22.28 -16.65 34.37
CA THR A 143 21.91 -15.26 34.66
C THR A 143 22.16 -14.97 36.14
N PRO A 144 22.63 -13.78 36.50
CA PRO A 144 22.09 -13.14 37.70
C PRO A 144 21.73 -11.67 37.43
N MET A 145 20.44 -11.33 37.51
CA MET A 145 19.78 -10.74 38.70
C MET A 145 20.47 -9.46 39.18
N PHE A 146 19.82 -8.32 38.85
CA PHE A 146 20.14 -6.98 39.32
C PHE A 146 19.97 -6.86 40.85
N PRO A 147 20.84 -6.15 41.58
CA PRO A 147 20.65 -5.91 43.00
C PRO A 147 19.59 -4.83 43.26
N LEU A 148 18.63 -5.12 44.14
CA LEU A 148 17.73 -4.13 44.76
C LEU A 148 18.41 -3.53 45.99
N ASN A 149 18.38 -2.20 46.07
CA ASN A 149 18.99 -1.38 47.11
C ASN A 149 17.99 -1.15 48.26
N LYS A 150 18.31 -1.60 49.48
CA LYS A 150 18.18 -0.91 50.80
C LYS A 150 18.40 -1.89 51.95
#